data_AF-A0A3D3AN53-F1
#
_entry.id   AF-A0A3D3AN53-F1
#
_cell.length_a   1.000
_cell.length_b   1.000
_cell.length_c   1.000
_cell.angle_alpha   90.00
_cell.angle_beta   90.00
_cell.angle_gamma   90.00
#
_symmetry.space_group_name_H-M   'P 1'
#
loop_
_entity.id
_entity.type
_entity.pdbx_description
1 polymer ?
#
loop_
_entity_poly.entity_id
_entity_poly.type
_entity_poly.pdbx_seq_one_letter_code
_entity_poly.pdbx_strand_id
1 'polypeptide(L)'
;MNLETLHPQIASLVLYFMNLNHEAKRFLEKTFHQSLSFSALLLSKLAQTSFNRIEPEAKLIIEKIYPKTDWSKTQKTGLEAALEILCVLEPYVKHTILDQIEIDFPDTFLRLRPRLFLFDDLLKIKPSVLFQFFQSIQSKKTVSDAFLGYVFQDRVFQRIFEIIKDLPCSSILKTRVELEIMPNLKVSQKFKAQEKILKTWKYFIPYTQD
;
A
#
# COMPACT_ATOMS: atom_id res chain seq x y z
N MET A 1 -22.99 6.61 7.74
CA MET A 1 -22.94 7.28 6.42
C MET A 1 -22.67 6.21 5.37
N ASN A 2 -23.55 6.06 4.38
CA ASN A 2 -23.33 5.15 3.26
C ASN A 2 -22.84 5.98 2.06
N LEU A 3 -21.59 5.80 1.65
CA LEU A 3 -21.03 6.51 0.49
C LEU A 3 -21.34 5.81 -0.83
N GLU A 4 -21.77 4.54 -0.81
CA GLU A 4 -22.07 3.76 -2.02
C GLU A 4 -23.27 4.31 -2.79
N THR A 5 -24.18 5.00 -2.10
CA THR A 5 -25.36 5.63 -2.72
C THR A 5 -25.05 7.00 -3.32
N LEU A 6 -23.86 7.55 -3.11
CA LEU A 6 -23.45 8.84 -3.64
C LEU A 6 -22.78 8.67 -4.99
N HIS A 7 -22.78 9.74 -5.79
CA HIS A 7 -21.94 9.80 -6.97
C HIS A 7 -20.47 9.56 -6.59
N PRO A 8 -19.70 8.69 -7.29
CA PRO A 8 -18.36 8.28 -6.87
C PRO A 8 -17.38 9.44 -6.62
N GLN A 9 -17.52 10.52 -7.39
CA GLN A 9 -16.71 11.73 -7.22
C GLN A 9 -17.01 12.49 -5.91
N ILE A 10 -18.27 12.50 -5.47
CA ILE A 10 -18.65 13.12 -4.20
C ILE A 10 -18.21 12.20 -3.05
N ALA A 11 -18.42 10.89 -3.20
CA ALA A 11 -17.97 9.91 -2.21
C ALA A 11 -16.45 9.98 -1.97
N SER A 12 -15.64 10.11 -3.03
CA SER A 12 -14.18 10.22 -2.92
C SER A 12 -13.74 11.52 -2.23
N LEU A 13 -14.44 12.63 -2.49
CA LEU A 13 -14.19 13.90 -1.81
C LEU A 13 -14.59 13.83 -0.33
N VAL A 14 -15.75 13.25 0.00
CA VAL A 14 -16.15 13.05 1.40
C VAL A 14 -15.12 12.19 2.13
N LEU A 15 -14.66 11.09 1.52
CA LEU A 15 -13.60 10.25 2.04
C LEU A 15 -12.31 11.03 2.31
N TYR A 16 -11.94 11.96 1.44
CA TYR A 16 -10.76 12.80 1.62
C TYR A 16 -10.86 13.76 2.82
N PHE A 17 -12.04 14.34 3.05
CA PHE A 17 -12.23 15.27 4.17
C PHE A 17 -12.33 14.60 5.54
N MET A 18 -12.69 13.31 5.57
CA MET A 18 -12.61 12.50 6.78
C MET A 18 -11.22 12.58 7.43
N ASN A 19 -11.16 12.32 8.74
CA ASN A 19 -9.87 12.14 9.38
C ASN A 19 -9.16 10.90 8.81
N LEU A 20 -8.08 11.12 8.05
CA LEU A 20 -7.31 10.09 7.36
C LEU A 20 -6.90 8.94 8.28
N ASN A 21 -6.41 9.27 9.47
CA ASN A 21 -5.83 8.29 10.40
C ASN A 21 -6.87 7.46 11.16
N HIS A 22 -8.15 7.81 11.07
CA HIS A 22 -9.19 7.16 11.88
C HIS A 22 -10.44 6.85 11.09
N GLU A 23 -11.13 7.87 10.59
CA GLU A 23 -12.43 7.71 9.93
C GLU A 23 -12.28 7.16 8.51
N ALA A 24 -11.37 7.73 7.71
CA ALA A 24 -11.15 7.29 6.32
C ALA A 24 -10.59 5.87 6.28
N LYS A 25 -9.58 5.58 7.11
CA LYS A 25 -9.01 4.24 7.29
C LYS A 25 -10.10 3.22 7.64
N ARG A 26 -10.85 3.47 8.72
CA ARG A 26 -11.89 2.54 9.18
C ARG A 26 -13.00 2.34 8.15
N PHE A 27 -13.37 3.41 7.44
CA PHE A 27 -14.34 3.33 6.35
C PHE A 27 -13.81 2.42 5.24
N LEU A 28 -12.63 2.69 4.69
CA LEU A 28 -12.08 1.90 3.59
C LEU A 28 -11.80 0.46 3.98
N GLU A 29 -11.33 0.17 5.18
CA GLU A 29 -11.09 -1.21 5.61
C GLU A 29 -12.39 -2.00 5.73
N LYS A 30 -13.45 -1.37 6.23
CA LYS A 30 -14.79 -1.98 6.24
C LYS A 30 -15.31 -2.19 4.81
N THR A 31 -15.26 -1.13 4.00
CA THR A 31 -15.78 -1.13 2.63
C THR A 31 -15.00 -2.09 1.74
N PHE A 32 -13.69 -2.23 1.93
CA PHE A 32 -12.85 -3.21 1.23
C PHE A 32 -13.39 -4.64 1.37
N HIS A 33 -13.82 -5.04 2.56
CA HIS A 33 -14.39 -6.37 2.78
C HIS A 33 -15.78 -6.54 2.17
N GLN A 34 -16.50 -5.45 1.92
CA GLN A 34 -17.83 -5.47 1.31
C GLN A 34 -17.75 -5.40 -0.22
N SER A 35 -16.88 -4.52 -0.72
CA SER A 35 -16.68 -4.21 -2.14
C SER A 35 -15.28 -3.63 -2.38
N LEU A 36 -14.38 -4.52 -2.84
CA LEU A 36 -13.03 -4.16 -3.28
C LEU A 36 -13.06 -3.19 -4.47
N SER A 37 -13.91 -3.46 -5.47
CA SER A 37 -14.06 -2.62 -6.66
C SER A 37 -14.52 -1.21 -6.32
N PHE A 38 -15.44 -1.04 -5.36
CA PHE A 38 -15.85 0.28 -4.92
C PHE A 38 -14.73 1.02 -4.19
N SER A 39 -13.95 0.32 -3.36
CA SER A 39 -12.78 0.90 -2.69
C SER A 39 -11.72 1.39 -3.70
N ALA A 40 -11.44 0.59 -4.73
CA ALA A 40 -10.57 0.97 -5.84
C ALA A 40 -11.11 2.17 -6.63
N LEU A 41 -12.42 2.18 -6.92
CA LEU A 41 -13.09 3.28 -7.62
C LEU A 41 -12.96 4.60 -6.84
N LEU A 42 -13.19 4.60 -5.52
CA LEU A 42 -13.09 5.81 -4.71
C LEU A 42 -11.69 6.42 -4.74
N LEU A 43 -10.65 5.60 -4.55
CA LEU A 43 -9.27 6.06 -4.62
C LEU A 43 -8.89 6.52 -6.03
N SER A 44 -9.38 5.84 -7.06
CA SER A 44 -9.16 6.24 -8.45
C SER A 44 -9.79 7.58 -8.78
N LYS A 45 -11.04 7.82 -8.35
CA LYS A 45 -11.69 9.12 -8.50
C LYS A 45 -10.97 10.21 -7.72
N LEU A 46 -10.54 9.93 -6.50
CA LEU A 46 -9.74 10.89 -5.73
C LEU A 46 -8.44 11.25 -6.46
N ALA A 47 -7.70 10.25 -6.98
CA ALA A 47 -6.45 10.46 -7.70
C ALA A 47 -6.58 11.29 -8.99
N GLN A 48 -7.78 11.32 -9.59
CA GLN A 48 -8.11 12.13 -10.77
C GLN A 48 -8.67 13.52 -10.41
N THR A 49 -8.94 13.77 -9.13
CA THR A 49 -9.58 15.00 -8.69
C THR A 49 -8.64 16.21 -8.77
N SER A 50 -9.12 17.28 -9.38
CA SER A 50 -8.52 18.62 -9.32
C SER A 50 -9.32 19.47 -8.35
N PHE A 51 -8.81 19.66 -7.12
CA PHE A 51 -9.58 20.34 -6.08
C PHE A 51 -9.86 21.83 -6.36
N ASN A 52 -9.10 22.45 -7.27
CA ASN A 52 -9.34 23.82 -7.73
C ASN A 52 -10.60 23.96 -8.60
N ARG A 53 -11.20 22.84 -9.02
CA ARG A 53 -12.36 22.77 -9.91
C ARG A 53 -13.57 22.10 -9.25
N ILE A 54 -13.67 22.13 -7.93
CA ILE A 54 -14.84 21.59 -7.23
C ILE A 54 -15.96 22.61 -7.31
N GLU A 55 -17.05 22.22 -7.98
CA GLU A 55 -18.24 23.05 -8.14
C GLU A 55 -18.87 23.40 -6.78
N PRO A 56 -19.45 24.61 -6.60
CA PRO A 56 -20.09 25.03 -5.37
C PRO A 56 -21.17 24.06 -4.87
N GLU A 57 -21.95 23.47 -5.77
CA GLU A 57 -22.99 22.49 -5.45
C GLU A 57 -22.39 21.23 -4.81
N ALA A 58 -21.24 20.77 -5.32
CA ALA A 58 -20.53 19.64 -4.75
C ALA A 58 -20.05 19.96 -3.32
N LYS A 59 -19.57 21.19 -3.09
CA LYS A 59 -19.17 21.63 -1.74
C LYS A 59 -20.35 21.60 -0.76
N LEU A 60 -21.49 22.14 -1.16
CA LEU A 60 -22.71 22.14 -0.34
C LEU A 60 -23.17 20.72 -0.01
N ILE A 61 -23.09 19.79 -0.97
CA ILE A 61 -23.43 18.38 -0.73
C ILE A 61 -22.44 17.76 0.27
N ILE A 62 -21.14 18.00 0.10
CA ILE A 62 -20.09 17.48 1.00
C ILE A 62 -20.28 18.02 2.41
N GLU A 63 -20.56 19.31 2.58
CA GLU A 63 -20.78 19.92 3.90
C GLU A 63 -22.05 19.39 4.59
N LYS A 64 -23.12 19.14 3.83
CA LYS A 64 -24.33 18.49 4.37
C LYS A 64 -24.06 17.07 4.85
N ILE A 65 -23.20 16.35 4.16
CA ILE A 65 -22.86 14.95 4.44
C ILE A 65 -21.81 14.85 5.55
N TYR A 66 -20.84 15.76 5.55
CA TYR A 66 -19.71 15.82 6.48
C TYR A 66 -19.46 17.27 6.92
N PRO A 67 -20.18 17.76 7.95
CA PRO A 67 -20.12 19.17 8.39
C PRO A 67 -18.75 19.62 8.92
N LYS A 68 -17.86 18.69 9.24
CA LYS A 68 -16.49 18.96 9.72
C LYS A 68 -15.48 19.15 8.58
N THR A 69 -15.96 19.54 7.39
CA THR A 69 -15.13 19.69 6.20
C THR A 69 -14.16 20.86 6.37
N ASP A 70 -12.87 20.57 6.29
CA ASP A 70 -11.81 21.57 6.27
C ASP A 70 -11.27 21.73 4.85
N TRP A 71 -11.78 22.75 4.16
CA TRP A 71 -11.38 23.05 2.78
C TRP A 71 -9.94 23.53 2.67
N SER A 72 -9.24 23.89 3.76
CA SER A 72 -7.82 24.22 3.69
C SER A 72 -6.96 23.02 3.28
N LYS A 73 -7.46 21.79 3.46
CA LYS A 73 -6.78 20.56 3.04
C LYS A 73 -6.56 20.48 1.53
N THR A 74 -7.38 21.14 0.71
CA THR A 74 -7.36 21.03 -0.77
C THR A 74 -6.13 21.63 -1.46
N GLN A 75 -5.11 22.06 -0.71
CA GLN A 75 -3.83 22.52 -1.25
C GLN A 75 -3.03 21.41 -1.93
N LYS A 76 -3.26 20.14 -1.58
CA LYS A 76 -2.60 18.98 -2.21
C LYS A 76 -3.30 18.58 -3.50
N THR A 77 -2.63 17.86 -4.39
CA THR A 77 -3.28 17.26 -5.55
C THR A 77 -4.13 16.04 -5.14
N GLY A 78 -5.16 15.69 -5.92
CA GLY A 78 -5.96 14.49 -5.67
C GLY A 78 -5.14 13.19 -5.68
N LEU A 79 -4.06 13.16 -6.46
CA LEU A 79 -3.13 12.03 -6.50
C LEU A 79 -2.37 11.88 -5.18
N GLU A 80 -1.88 12.98 -4.60
CA GLU A 80 -1.24 12.98 -3.28
C GLU A 80 -2.21 12.56 -2.18
N ALA A 81 -3.45 13.05 -2.24
CA ALA A 81 -4.51 12.66 -1.32
C ALA A 81 -4.79 11.15 -1.34
N ALA A 82 -4.91 10.56 -2.54
CA ALA A 82 -5.11 9.12 -2.69
C ALA A 82 -3.92 8.30 -2.14
N LEU A 83 -2.69 8.77 -2.34
CA LEU A 83 -1.49 8.13 -1.79
C LEU A 83 -1.44 8.20 -0.27
N GLU A 84 -1.80 9.33 0.33
CA GLU A 84 -1.86 9.48 1.79
C GLU A 84 -2.84 8.50 2.41
N ILE A 85 -4.03 8.34 1.80
CA ILE A 85 -5.01 7.36 2.23
C ILE A 85 -4.44 5.95 2.10
N LEU A 86 -3.88 5.58 0.94
CA LEU A 86 -3.29 4.25 0.74
C LEU A 86 -2.22 3.92 1.79
N CYS A 87 -1.39 4.89 2.16
CA CYS A 87 -0.29 4.71 3.10
C CYS A 87 -0.73 4.47 4.55
N VAL A 88 -1.94 4.85 4.95
CA VAL A 88 -2.45 4.65 6.32
C VAL A 88 -3.23 3.33 6.50
N LEU A 89 -3.61 2.68 5.40
CA LEU A 89 -4.33 1.39 5.43
C LEU A 89 -3.44 0.25 5.94
N GLU A 90 -4.06 -0.80 6.47
CA GLU A 90 -3.34 -2.05 6.71
C GLU A 90 -2.65 -2.55 5.41
N PRO A 91 -1.41 -3.08 5.49
CA PRO A 91 -0.65 -3.44 4.29
C PRO A 91 -1.37 -4.37 3.32
N TYR A 92 -2.05 -5.40 3.83
CA TYR A 92 -2.86 -6.31 3.01
C TYR A 92 -3.94 -5.56 2.22
N VAL A 93 -4.69 -4.67 2.89
CA VAL A 93 -5.76 -3.88 2.27
C VAL A 93 -5.19 -2.96 1.20
N LYS A 94 -4.08 -2.26 1.51
CA LYS A 94 -3.37 -1.40 0.55
C LYS A 94 -2.97 -2.17 -0.71
N HIS A 95 -2.33 -3.32 -0.56
CA HIS A 95 -1.85 -4.12 -1.69
C HIS A 95 -3.01 -4.65 -2.53
N THR A 96 -4.03 -5.25 -1.91
CA THR A 96 -5.17 -5.78 -2.66
C THR A 96 -5.96 -4.69 -3.38
N ILE A 97 -6.11 -3.49 -2.78
CA ILE A 97 -6.73 -2.36 -3.48
C ILE A 97 -5.87 -1.88 -4.65
N LEU A 98 -4.54 -1.82 -4.50
CA LEU A 98 -3.64 -1.45 -5.60
C LEU A 98 -3.74 -2.45 -6.76
N ASP A 99 -3.79 -3.75 -6.47
CA ASP A 99 -3.97 -4.80 -7.49
C ASP A 99 -5.32 -4.60 -8.22
N GLN A 100 -6.39 -4.27 -7.51
CA GLN A 100 -7.68 -3.96 -8.14
C GLN A 100 -7.61 -2.68 -8.99
N ILE A 101 -6.90 -1.64 -8.54
CA ILE A 101 -6.71 -0.41 -9.32
C ILE A 101 -5.91 -0.68 -10.59
N GLU A 102 -4.93 -1.59 -10.56
CA GLU A 102 -4.17 -2.01 -11.75
C GLU A 102 -5.09 -2.62 -12.81
N ILE A 103 -6.04 -3.45 -12.40
CA ILE A 103 -6.98 -4.13 -13.29
C ILE A 103 -8.03 -3.16 -13.83
N ASP A 104 -8.71 -2.43 -12.94
CA ASP A 104 -9.90 -1.64 -13.31
C ASP A 104 -9.56 -0.22 -13.80
N PHE A 105 -8.46 0.34 -13.32
CA PHE A 105 -8.07 1.75 -13.54
C PHE A 105 -6.57 1.89 -13.85
N PRO A 106 -6.07 1.27 -14.94
CA PRO A 106 -4.63 1.20 -15.24
C PRO A 106 -3.96 2.57 -15.33
N ASP A 107 -4.63 3.60 -15.86
CA ASP A 107 -4.09 4.97 -15.92
C ASP A 107 -3.84 5.58 -14.53
N THR A 108 -4.74 5.30 -13.59
CA THR A 108 -4.56 5.69 -12.18
C THR A 108 -3.39 4.92 -11.57
N PHE A 109 -3.30 3.62 -11.82
CA PHE A 109 -2.22 2.78 -11.32
C PHE A 109 -0.84 3.28 -11.79
N LEU A 110 -0.69 3.60 -13.08
CA LEU A 110 0.54 4.14 -13.66
C LEU A 110 0.98 5.45 -13.00
N ARG A 111 0.04 6.23 -12.44
CA ARG A 111 0.34 7.47 -11.71
C ARG A 111 0.65 7.21 -10.23
N LEU A 112 0.00 6.24 -9.59
CA LEU A 112 0.22 5.91 -8.18
C LEU A 112 1.50 5.09 -7.96
N ARG A 113 1.69 4.01 -8.73
CA ARG A 113 2.73 3.00 -8.53
C ARG A 113 4.15 3.57 -8.46
N PRO A 114 4.57 4.54 -9.31
CA PRO A 114 5.93 5.10 -9.24
C PRO A 114 6.21 5.92 -7.97
N ARG A 115 5.16 6.38 -7.28
CA ARG A 115 5.26 7.16 -6.04
C ARG A 115 5.29 6.28 -4.79
N LEU A 116 5.14 4.96 -4.95
CA LEU A 116 5.19 3.97 -3.89
C LEU A 116 6.49 3.18 -4.00
N PHE A 117 7.18 3.02 -2.87
CA PHE A 117 8.29 2.08 -2.74
C PHE A 117 7.75 0.77 -2.16
N LEU A 118 7.54 -0.22 -3.02
CA LEU A 118 6.99 -1.54 -2.67
C LEU A 118 8.11 -2.56 -2.46
N PHE A 119 7.77 -3.73 -1.91
CA PHE A 119 8.74 -4.78 -1.63
C PHE A 119 9.53 -5.22 -2.86
N ASP A 120 8.88 -5.32 -4.02
CA ASP A 120 9.54 -5.71 -5.27
C ASP A 120 10.53 -4.66 -5.78
N ASP A 121 10.42 -3.39 -5.33
CA ASP A 121 11.40 -2.36 -5.68
C ASP A 121 12.77 -2.62 -5.04
N LEU A 122 12.86 -3.52 -4.06
CA LEU A 122 14.15 -3.97 -3.51
C LEU A 122 15.05 -4.62 -4.57
N LEU A 123 14.48 -5.19 -5.64
CA LEU A 123 15.24 -5.82 -6.73
C LEU A 123 16.09 -4.83 -7.54
N LYS A 124 15.73 -3.54 -7.51
CA LYS A 124 16.44 -2.46 -8.19
C LYS A 124 17.70 -2.02 -7.44
N ILE A 125 17.85 -2.45 -6.18
CA ILE A 125 19.01 -2.11 -5.34
C ILE A 125 20.20 -2.98 -5.73
N LYS A 126 21.41 -2.42 -5.60
CA LYS A 126 22.67 -3.14 -5.83
C LYS A 126 22.77 -4.35 -4.87
N PRO A 127 23.22 -5.53 -5.34
CA PRO A 127 23.30 -6.74 -4.52
C PRO A 127 24.07 -6.56 -3.20
N SER A 128 25.20 -5.85 -3.22
CA SER A 128 26.02 -5.60 -2.02
C SER A 128 25.28 -4.79 -0.95
N VAL A 129 24.55 -3.76 -1.36
CA VAL A 129 23.76 -2.92 -0.44
C VAL A 129 22.58 -3.70 0.10
N LEU A 130 21.91 -4.49 -0.74
CA LEU A 130 20.79 -5.32 -0.32
C LEU A 130 21.25 -6.40 0.69
N PHE A 131 22.42 -6.99 0.49
CA PHE A 131 23.03 -7.93 1.44
C PHE A 131 23.27 -7.28 2.81
N GLN A 132 23.96 -6.13 2.85
CA GLN A 132 24.21 -5.38 4.09
C GLN A 132 22.91 -5.01 4.80
N PHE A 133 21.90 -4.59 4.02
CA PHE A 133 20.58 -4.30 4.56
C PHE A 133 19.94 -5.51 5.23
N PHE A 134 19.85 -6.66 4.54
CA PHE A 134 19.26 -7.86 5.15
C PHE A 134 20.06 -8.36 6.35
N GLN A 135 21.39 -8.18 6.36
CA GLN A 135 22.25 -8.48 7.51
C GLN A 135 21.91 -7.60 8.72
N SER A 136 21.53 -6.34 8.50
CA SER A 136 21.12 -5.40 9.56
C SER A 136 19.77 -5.74 10.21
N ILE A 137 18.94 -6.56 9.56
CA ILE A 137 17.62 -6.92 10.08
C ILE A 137 17.76 -7.95 11.20
N GLN A 138 17.52 -7.51 12.44
CA GLN A 138 17.63 -8.36 13.64
C GLN A 138 16.64 -9.55 13.64
N SER A 139 15.43 -9.36 13.11
CA SER A 139 14.35 -10.35 13.17
C SER A 139 14.37 -11.28 11.95
N LYS A 140 15.01 -12.45 12.10
CA LYS A 140 14.98 -13.52 11.08
C LYS A 140 13.55 -13.95 10.72
N LYS A 141 12.65 -13.97 11.71
CA LYS A 141 11.22 -14.28 11.50
C LYS A 141 10.57 -13.25 10.57
N THR A 142 10.88 -11.96 10.71
CA THR A 142 10.33 -10.91 9.84
C THR A 142 10.80 -11.10 8.40
N VAL A 143 12.09 -11.40 8.19
CA VAL A 143 12.60 -11.73 6.85
C VAL A 143 11.85 -12.95 6.30
N SER A 144 11.75 -14.03 7.08
CA SER A 144 11.04 -15.24 6.67
C SER A 144 9.55 -15.00 6.34
N ASP A 145 8.85 -14.24 7.18
CA ASP A 145 7.43 -13.93 7.00
C ASP A 145 7.20 -13.10 5.72
N ALA A 146 8.13 -12.23 5.34
CA ALA A 146 8.00 -11.38 4.15
C ALA A 146 8.03 -12.16 2.82
N PHE A 147 8.61 -13.36 2.83
CA PHE A 147 8.67 -14.26 1.67
C PHE A 147 7.62 -15.37 1.70
N LEU A 148 6.70 -15.37 2.67
CA LEU A 148 5.60 -16.33 2.68
C LEU A 148 4.83 -16.25 1.36
N GLY A 149 4.59 -17.41 0.73
CA GLY A 149 3.83 -17.48 -0.52
C GLY A 149 4.58 -17.28 -1.81
N TYR A 150 5.84 -16.88 -1.74
CA TYR A 150 6.68 -16.97 -2.91
C TYR A 150 6.91 -18.45 -3.23
N VAL A 151 6.76 -18.82 -4.49
CA VAL A 151 7.21 -20.13 -4.99
C VAL A 151 8.71 -20.05 -5.20
N PHE A 152 9.44 -21.17 -5.05
CA PHE A 152 10.90 -21.21 -5.23
C PHE A 152 11.35 -20.72 -6.62
N GLN A 153 10.46 -20.80 -7.62
CA GLN A 153 10.68 -20.38 -8.99
C GLN A 153 10.35 -18.90 -9.24
N ASP A 154 9.80 -18.20 -8.25
CA ASP A 154 9.52 -16.78 -8.36
C ASP A 154 10.82 -15.98 -8.51
N ARG A 155 10.88 -15.14 -9.54
CA ARG A 155 12.10 -14.38 -9.91
C ARG A 155 12.54 -13.41 -8.81
N VAL A 156 11.58 -12.80 -8.11
CA VAL A 156 11.85 -11.88 -7.00
C VAL A 156 12.51 -12.67 -5.87
N PHE A 157 11.90 -13.81 -5.52
CA PHE A 157 12.43 -14.68 -4.48
C PHE A 157 13.83 -15.18 -4.83
N GLN A 158 14.05 -15.76 -6.02
CA GLN A 158 15.36 -16.30 -6.40
C GLN A 158 16.45 -15.24 -6.35
N ARG A 159 16.18 -14.05 -6.88
CA ARG A 159 17.15 -12.97 -6.91
C ARG A 159 17.52 -12.49 -5.52
N ILE A 160 16.54 -12.34 -4.62
CA ILE A 160 16.83 -11.93 -3.24
C ILE A 160 17.50 -13.09 -2.48
N PHE A 161 17.04 -14.32 -2.67
CA PHE A 161 17.59 -15.51 -2.04
C PHE A 161 19.06 -15.70 -2.37
N GLU A 162 19.46 -15.55 -3.64
CA GLU A 162 20.87 -15.64 -4.05
C GLU A 162 21.75 -14.60 -3.35
N ILE A 163 21.21 -13.42 -3.06
CA ILE A 163 21.92 -12.37 -2.34
C ILE A 163 22.08 -12.76 -0.87
N ILE A 164 21.04 -13.30 -0.24
CA ILE A 164 21.02 -13.57 1.21
C ILE A 164 21.32 -15.03 1.59
N LYS A 165 21.74 -15.88 0.66
CA LYS A 165 21.92 -17.32 0.88
C LYS A 165 22.92 -17.64 2.00
N ASP A 166 23.91 -16.76 2.18
CA ASP A 166 24.95 -16.90 3.21
C ASP A 166 24.52 -16.29 4.57
N LEU A 167 23.35 -15.65 4.64
CA LEU A 167 22.81 -15.13 5.89
C LEU A 167 22.09 -16.24 6.68
N PRO A 168 22.09 -16.20 8.02
CA PRO A 168 21.42 -17.20 8.86
C PRO A 168 19.90 -17.32 8.66
N CYS A 169 19.26 -16.40 7.95
CA CYS A 169 17.84 -16.47 7.61
C CYS A 169 17.55 -17.36 6.39
N SER A 170 18.56 -17.72 5.59
CA SER A 170 18.39 -18.48 4.34
C SER A 170 17.84 -19.88 4.56
N SER A 171 18.25 -20.58 5.62
CA SER A 171 17.75 -21.91 5.97
C SER A 171 16.25 -21.91 6.26
N ILE A 172 15.77 -20.91 7.01
CA ILE A 172 14.35 -20.75 7.35
C ILE A 172 13.53 -20.43 6.08
N LEU A 173 14.11 -19.67 5.14
CA LEU A 173 13.45 -19.31 3.89
C LEU A 173 13.22 -20.53 3.00
N LYS A 174 14.23 -21.39 2.81
CA LYS A 174 14.09 -22.61 1.99
C LYS A 174 12.96 -23.50 2.51
N THR A 175 12.99 -23.81 3.80
CA THR A 175 11.98 -24.69 4.42
C THR A 175 10.56 -24.15 4.28
N ARG A 176 10.35 -22.83 4.34
CA ARG A 176 9.00 -22.26 4.25
C ARG A 176 8.48 -22.10 2.83
N VAL A 177 9.36 -21.99 1.84
CA VAL A 177 8.99 -21.89 0.42
C VAL A 177 8.69 -23.26 -0.18
N GLU A 178 9.33 -24.32 0.35
CA GLU A 178 9.08 -25.71 -0.05
C GLU A 178 7.73 -26.25 0.46
N LEU A 179 7.09 -25.60 1.43
CA LEU A 179 5.86 -26.05 2.12
C LEU A 179 4.61 -25.26 1.69
N GLU A 180 4.12 -25.51 0.48
CA GLU A 180 2.74 -25.44 -0.04
C GLU A 180 1.76 -24.25 0.26
N ILE A 181 0.68 -24.27 -0.55
CA ILE A 181 -0.50 -23.39 -0.71
C ILE A 181 -0.91 -22.59 0.55
N MET A 182 -1.11 -21.27 0.36
CA MET A 182 -1.30 -20.31 1.46
C MET A 182 -2.76 -20.09 1.87
N PRO A 183 -3.11 -20.21 3.17
CA PRO A 183 -4.32 -19.59 3.72
C PRO A 183 -4.18 -18.07 3.87
N ASN A 184 -5.30 -17.34 3.78
CA ASN A 184 -5.40 -15.86 3.84
C ASN A 184 -4.68 -15.21 5.04
N LEU A 185 -4.64 -15.88 6.20
CA LEU A 185 -3.92 -15.40 7.39
C LEU A 185 -2.43 -15.19 7.12
N LYS A 186 -1.81 -16.08 6.31
CA LYS A 186 -0.39 -15.99 5.95
C LYS A 186 -0.13 -14.83 4.98
N VAL A 187 -1.10 -14.43 4.15
CA VAL A 187 -0.99 -13.30 3.21
C VAL A 187 -0.96 -11.97 3.96
N SER A 188 -1.84 -11.79 4.95
CA SER A 188 -1.80 -10.59 5.81
C SER A 188 -0.47 -10.48 6.57
N GLN A 189 0.02 -11.61 7.12
CA GLN A 189 1.31 -11.66 7.79
C GLN A 189 2.47 -11.31 6.85
N LYS A 190 2.45 -11.81 5.60
CA LYS A 190 3.42 -11.48 4.55
C LYS A 190 3.53 -9.98 4.35
N PHE A 191 2.41 -9.31 4.04
CA PHE A 191 2.43 -7.87 3.76
C PHE A 191 2.83 -7.04 4.99
N LYS A 192 2.46 -7.45 6.20
CA LYS A 192 2.93 -6.80 7.43
C LYS A 192 4.45 -6.92 7.60
N ALA A 193 5.01 -8.08 7.31
CA ALA A 193 6.44 -8.31 7.37
C ALA A 193 7.19 -7.52 6.29
N GLN A 194 6.69 -7.50 5.06
CA GLN A 194 7.23 -6.69 3.96
C GLN A 194 7.22 -5.20 4.31
N GLU A 195 6.11 -4.67 4.82
CA GLU A 195 5.99 -3.28 5.26
C GLU A 195 7.00 -2.95 6.36
N LYS A 196 7.22 -3.87 7.31
CA LYS A 196 8.24 -3.69 8.36
C LYS A 196 9.65 -3.62 7.77
N ILE A 197 9.97 -4.46 6.78
CA ILE A 197 11.25 -4.41 6.08
C ILE A 197 11.42 -3.07 5.36
N LEU A 198 10.40 -2.60 4.62
CA LEU A 198 10.44 -1.31 3.93
C LEU A 198 10.63 -0.12 4.88
N LYS A 199 10.01 -0.17 6.06
CA LYS A 199 10.25 0.82 7.12
C LYS A 199 11.70 0.79 7.61
N THR A 200 12.27 -0.39 7.85
CA THR A 200 13.69 -0.52 8.20
C THR A 200 14.60 0.02 7.09
N TRP A 201 14.27 -0.26 5.82
CA TRP A 201 15.02 0.23 4.66
C TRP A 201 15.10 1.77 4.63
N LYS A 202 13.99 2.46 4.94
CA LYS A 202 13.95 3.93 5.03
C LYS A 202 14.99 4.49 6.01
N TYR A 203 15.26 3.79 7.11
CA TYR A 203 16.28 4.17 8.09
C TYR A 203 17.68 3.67 7.74
N PHE A 204 17.82 2.75 6.79
CA PHE A 204 19.09 2.21 6.33
C PHE A 204 19.75 3.10 5.26
N ILE A 205 18.95 3.68 4.33
CA ILE A 205 19.45 4.59 3.28
C ILE A 205 20.39 5.68 3.83
N PRO A 206 20.06 6.39 4.94
CA PRO A 206 20.93 7.43 5.52
C PRO A 206 22.33 6.96 5.89
N TYR A 207 22.52 5.66 6.19
CA TYR A 207 23.82 5.11 6.59
C TYR A 207 24.67 4.60 5.40
N THR A 208 24.15 4.69 4.18
CA THR A 208 24.83 4.18 2.96
C THR A 208 25.26 5.27 1.98
N GLN A 209 25.05 6.55 2.33
CA GLN A 209 25.45 7.71 1.53
C GLN A 209 26.76 8.37 2.00
N ASP A 210 27.45 7.77 2.97
CA ASP A 210 28.85 8.06 3.33
C ASP A 210 29.78 6.99 2.71
#